data_AF-A0A7S2VFV2-F1
#
_entry.id   AF-A0A7S2VFV2-F1
#
_cell.length_a   1.000
_cell.length_b   1.000
_cell.length_c   1.000
_cell.angle_alpha   90.00
_cell.angle_beta   90.00
_cell.angle_gamma   90.00
#
_symmetry.space_group_name_H-M   'P 1'
#
loop_
_entity.id
_entity.type
_entity.pdbx_description
1 polymer ?
#
loop_
_entity_poly.entity_id
_entity_poly.type
_entity_poly.pdbx_seq_one_letter_code
_entity_poly.pdbx_strand_id
1 'polypeptide(L)'
;VGMEDPPRVGVADSVRQLRQGGVKVMMVTGDSKETAMAIAERCGITGPTYASESDMPRISSANDLQLVPSGSTHSLGDLDPELGSSDSEALSGDDLDNIPKENMAQSIAGVKVFYRVVPRHKLAIVRALQELGEIVVMTGDGVNDATALKGADIGVAMGKNGTDVAKEAADVVLADDDFQTITTWRKK
;
A
#
# COMPACT_ATOMS: atom_id res chain seq x y z
N VAL A 1 -9.94 -22.46 5.93
CA VAL A 1 -10.74 -21.23 6.11
C VAL A 1 -9.74 -20.12 6.41
N GLY A 2 -9.41 -19.29 5.42
CA GLY A 2 -8.53 -18.14 5.64
C GLY A 2 -9.34 -17.02 6.30
N MET A 3 -8.86 -16.48 7.41
CA MET A 3 -9.38 -15.22 7.95
C MET A 3 -8.85 -14.11 7.04
N GLU A 4 -9.71 -13.52 6.22
CA GLU A 4 -9.41 -12.25 5.57
C GLU A 4 -9.46 -11.16 6.65
N ASP A 5 -8.38 -10.39 6.80
CA ASP A 5 -8.39 -9.17 7.61
C ASP A 5 -8.87 -8.01 6.71
N PRO A 6 -10.12 -7.54 6.87
CA PRO A 6 -10.63 -6.48 6.00
C PRO A 6 -9.84 -5.18 6.22
N PRO A 7 -9.71 -4.33 5.19
CA PRO A 7 -9.15 -3.00 5.37
C PRO A 7 -9.83 -2.25 6.51
N ARG A 8 -9.03 -1.60 7.36
CA ARG A 8 -9.57 -0.74 8.42
C ARG A 8 -10.34 0.43 7.81
N VAL A 9 -11.39 0.86 8.51
CA VAL A 9 -12.19 2.04 8.12
C VAL A 9 -11.25 3.24 7.96
N GLY A 10 -11.42 4.02 6.89
CA GLY A 10 -10.62 5.21 6.60
C GLY A 10 -9.30 4.96 5.87
N VAL A 11 -8.85 3.71 5.69
CA VAL A 11 -7.63 3.38 4.94
C VAL A 11 -7.77 3.78 3.48
N ALA A 12 -8.86 3.39 2.81
CA ALA A 12 -9.09 3.74 1.40
C ALA A 12 -9.06 5.26 1.16
N ASP A 13 -9.67 6.00 2.08
CA ASP A 13 -9.73 7.45 2.05
C ASP A 13 -8.35 8.11 2.23
N SER A 14 -7.53 7.53 3.11
CA SER A 14 -6.16 7.98 3.34
C SER A 14 -5.28 7.68 2.12
N VAL A 15 -5.39 6.49 1.55
CA VAL A 15 -4.68 6.11 0.31
C VAL A 15 -5.05 7.07 -0.81
N ARG A 16 -6.34 7.40 -0.97
CA ARG A 16 -6.81 8.39 -1.95
C ARG A 16 -6.14 9.75 -1.72
N GLN A 17 -6.16 10.27 -0.49
CA GLN A 17 -5.55 11.57 -0.17
C GLN A 17 -4.03 11.58 -0.44
N LEU A 18 -3.32 10.51 -0.08
CA LEU A 18 -1.89 10.34 -0.36
C LEU A 18 -1.62 10.33 -1.86
N ARG A 19 -2.37 9.53 -2.63
CA ARG A 19 -2.23 9.46 -4.09
C ARG A 19 -2.55 10.79 -4.76
N GLN A 20 -3.60 11.50 -4.33
CA GLN A 20 -3.93 12.85 -4.81
C GLN A 20 -2.82 13.87 -4.49
N GLY A 21 -2.08 13.66 -3.39
CA GLY A 21 -0.89 14.44 -3.03
C GLY A 21 0.39 14.06 -3.77
N GLY A 22 0.34 13.13 -4.72
CA GLY A 22 1.50 12.64 -5.48
C GLY A 22 2.34 11.59 -4.75
N VAL A 23 1.86 11.06 -3.62
CA VAL A 23 2.56 9.99 -2.89
C VAL A 23 2.23 8.64 -3.53
N LYS A 24 3.28 7.90 -3.91
CA LYS A 24 3.15 6.50 -4.36
C LYS A 24 2.84 5.61 -3.16
N VAL A 25 1.70 4.95 -3.19
CA VAL A 25 1.30 3.99 -2.15
C VAL A 25 1.50 2.58 -2.67
N MET A 26 2.21 1.76 -1.91
CA MET A 26 2.50 0.36 -2.24
C MET A 26 2.02 -0.55 -1.10
N MET A 27 1.51 -1.73 -1.44
CA MET A 27 1.14 -2.78 -0.48
C MET A 27 2.24 -3.85 -0.40
N VAL A 28 2.63 -4.25 0.81
CA VAL A 28 3.62 -5.32 1.05
C VAL A 28 3.06 -6.33 2.05
N THR A 29 2.56 -7.47 1.57
CA THR A 29 1.88 -8.49 2.40
C THR A 29 2.43 -9.91 2.22
N GLY A 30 2.28 -10.73 3.27
CA GLY A 30 2.56 -12.17 3.24
C GLY A 30 1.43 -13.02 2.62
N ASP A 31 0.28 -12.41 2.31
CA ASP A 31 -0.90 -13.12 1.78
C ASP A 31 -0.74 -13.62 0.34
N SER A 32 -1.74 -14.36 -0.15
CA SER A 32 -1.80 -14.79 -1.56
C SER A 32 -2.05 -13.61 -2.50
N LYS A 33 -1.76 -13.81 -3.80
CA LYS A 33 -1.97 -12.78 -4.84
C LYS A 33 -3.43 -12.33 -4.86
N GLU A 34 -4.36 -13.28 -4.78
CA GLU A 34 -5.80 -13.03 -4.88
C GLU A 34 -6.28 -12.12 -3.74
N THR A 35 -5.91 -12.46 -2.49
CA THR A 35 -6.25 -11.65 -1.31
C THR A 35 -5.60 -10.28 -1.38
N ALA A 36 -4.30 -10.22 -1.72
CA ALA A 36 -3.56 -8.97 -1.79
C ALA A 36 -4.16 -8.02 -2.84
N MET A 37 -4.46 -8.50 -4.03
CA MET A 37 -5.05 -7.69 -5.10
C MET A 37 -6.46 -7.21 -4.74
N ALA A 38 -7.30 -8.08 -4.16
CA ALA A 38 -8.65 -7.70 -3.74
C ALA A 38 -8.64 -6.60 -2.67
N ILE A 39 -7.73 -6.70 -1.69
CA ILE A 39 -7.56 -5.67 -0.65
C ILE A 39 -6.97 -4.39 -1.26
N ALA A 40 -5.97 -4.49 -2.15
CA ALA A 40 -5.36 -3.35 -2.81
C ALA A 40 -6.36 -2.56 -3.64
N GLU A 41 -7.25 -3.22 -4.37
CA GLU A 41 -8.32 -2.59 -5.15
C GLU A 41 -9.33 -1.91 -4.24
N ARG A 42 -9.76 -2.57 -3.17
CA ARG A 42 -10.68 -2.00 -2.16
C ARG A 42 -10.10 -0.77 -1.45
N CYS A 43 -8.78 -0.74 -1.26
CA CYS A 43 -8.08 0.41 -0.68
C CYS A 43 -7.76 1.50 -1.71
N GLY A 44 -8.01 1.29 -3.01
CA GLY A 44 -7.62 2.22 -4.06
C GLY A 44 -6.11 2.35 -4.24
N ILE A 45 -5.34 1.31 -3.93
CA ILE A 45 -3.89 1.24 -4.21
C ILE A 45 -3.69 0.93 -5.70
N THR A 46 -4.46 -0.01 -6.24
CA THR A 46 -4.55 -0.31 -7.67
C THR A 46 -5.73 0.42 -8.30
N GLY A 47 -5.74 0.56 -9.62
CA GLY A 47 -6.80 1.26 -10.36
C GLY A 47 -6.71 2.80 -10.32
N PRO A 48 -7.70 3.49 -10.94
CA PRO A 48 -7.69 4.93 -11.09
C PRO A 48 -7.88 5.65 -9.75
N THR A 49 -7.28 6.83 -9.62
CA THR A 49 -7.48 7.70 -8.44
C THR A 49 -8.84 8.39 -8.57
N TYR A 50 -9.79 8.06 -7.69
CA TYR A 50 -11.11 8.68 -7.66
C TYR A 50 -11.10 10.03 -6.94
N ALA A 51 -11.99 10.94 -7.31
CA ALA A 51 -12.09 12.28 -6.70
C ALA A 51 -12.64 12.21 -5.26
N SER A 52 -13.63 11.34 -5.01
CA SER A 52 -14.27 11.13 -3.70
C SER A 52 -14.62 9.66 -3.42
N GLU A 53 -14.88 9.29 -2.16
CA GLU A 53 -15.34 7.93 -1.78
C GLU A 53 -16.68 7.57 -2.44
N SER A 54 -17.55 8.54 -2.70
CA SER A 54 -18.82 8.28 -3.39
C SER A 54 -18.63 7.85 -4.84
N ASP A 55 -17.49 8.18 -5.44
CA ASP A 55 -17.15 7.82 -6.83
C ASP A 55 -16.49 6.43 -6.92
N MET A 56 -16.07 5.85 -5.79
CA MET A 56 -15.53 4.50 -5.77
C MET A 56 -16.63 3.46 -6.01
N PRO A 57 -16.37 2.42 -6.84
CA PRO A 57 -17.32 1.33 -7.04
C PRO A 57 -17.59 0.60 -5.72
N ARG A 58 -18.87 0.48 -5.34
CA ARG A 58 -19.28 -0.29 -4.17
C ARG A 58 -19.32 -1.77 -4.52
N ILE A 59 -18.40 -2.56 -3.98
CA ILE A 59 -18.36 -4.00 -4.21
C ILE A 59 -19.28 -4.68 -3.18
N SER A 60 -20.47 -5.07 -3.61
CA SER A 60 -21.48 -5.72 -2.74
C SER A 60 -21.21 -7.21 -2.50
N SER A 61 -20.41 -7.87 -3.34
CA SER A 61 -19.94 -9.25 -3.12
C SER A 61 -18.81 -9.62 -4.10
N ALA A 62 -18.02 -10.64 -3.77
CA ALA A 62 -16.89 -11.13 -4.57
C ALA A 62 -17.26 -11.68 -5.97
N ASN A 63 -18.55 -11.73 -6.34
CA ASN A 63 -19.02 -12.29 -7.61
C ASN A 63 -19.54 -11.26 -8.62
N ASP A 64 -19.67 -9.98 -8.26
CA ASP A 64 -20.22 -8.96 -9.17
C ASP A 64 -19.11 -8.09 -9.77
N LEU A 65 -18.34 -8.67 -10.69
CA LEU A 65 -17.43 -7.97 -11.61
C LEU A 65 -18.20 -7.26 -12.75
N GLN A 66 -19.32 -6.61 -12.45
CA GLN A 66 -19.99 -5.71 -13.38
C GLN A 66 -19.84 -4.26 -12.92
N LEU A 67 -18.81 -3.61 -13.47
CA LEU A 67 -18.62 -2.17 -13.44
C LEU A 67 -19.81 -1.48 -14.13
N VAL A 68 -20.82 -1.08 -13.37
CA VAL A 68 -21.82 -0.10 -13.83
C VAL A 68 -21.49 1.26 -13.21
N PRO A 69 -21.06 2.26 -14.01
CA PRO A 69 -20.82 3.60 -13.49
C PRO A 69 -22.16 4.24 -13.12
N SER A 70 -22.32 4.54 -11.83
CA SER A 70 -23.45 5.32 -11.34
C SER A 70 -23.17 6.81 -11.58
N GLY A 71 -23.51 7.28 -12.78
CA GLY A 71 -23.67 8.67 -13.21
C GLY A 71 -22.93 9.82 -12.50
N SER A 72 -21.99 10.46 -13.19
CA SER A 72 -22.13 11.84 -13.69
C SER A 72 -20.88 12.21 -14.50
N THR A 73 -21.10 12.80 -15.66
CA THR A 73 -20.05 13.25 -16.57
C THR A 73 -19.39 14.51 -15.99
N HIS A 74 -18.18 14.38 -15.45
CA HIS A 74 -17.33 15.53 -15.13
C HIS A 74 -15.99 15.41 -15.86
N SER A 75 -15.58 16.53 -16.46
CA SER A 75 -14.51 16.64 -17.45
C SER A 75 -13.19 16.04 -16.99
N LEU A 76 -12.67 15.16 -17.85
CA LEU A 76 -11.34 14.57 -17.83
C LEU A 76 -10.28 15.68 -17.97
N GLY A 77 -9.69 16.09 -16.85
CA GLY A 77 -8.46 16.84 -16.79
C GLY A 77 -7.51 16.12 -15.85
N ASP A 78 -6.39 15.64 -16.39
CA ASP A 78 -5.21 15.12 -15.69
C ASP A 78 -5.37 13.79 -14.92
N LEU A 79 -5.85 12.75 -15.62
CA LEU A 79 -5.74 11.36 -15.14
C LEU A 79 -4.46 10.70 -15.67
N ASP A 80 -3.67 10.18 -14.74
CA ASP A 80 -2.46 9.35 -14.89
C ASP A 80 -2.59 8.37 -16.10
N PRO A 81 -1.70 8.44 -17.12
CA PRO A 81 -1.92 7.78 -18.40
C PRO A 81 -1.56 6.29 -18.47
N GLU A 82 -1.21 5.62 -17.38
CA GLU A 82 -0.83 4.19 -17.44
C GLU A 82 -1.95 3.24 -17.03
N LEU A 83 -2.88 3.00 -17.96
CA LEU A 83 -3.70 1.79 -18.02
C LEU A 83 -2.80 0.60 -18.39
N GLY A 84 -2.02 0.12 -17.43
CA GLY A 84 -1.24 -1.12 -17.51
C GLY A 84 -2.10 -2.35 -17.19
N SER A 85 -1.85 -3.46 -17.86
CA SER A 85 -2.52 -4.73 -17.64
C SER A 85 -2.31 -5.23 -16.20
N SER A 86 -3.33 -5.87 -15.61
CA SER A 86 -3.38 -6.29 -14.19
C SER A 86 -2.26 -7.22 -13.72
N ASP A 87 -1.45 -7.77 -14.63
CA ASP A 87 -0.30 -8.62 -14.29
C ASP A 87 1.02 -7.86 -14.12
N SER A 88 1.14 -6.60 -14.57
CA SER A 88 2.38 -5.81 -14.40
C SER A 88 2.44 -5.00 -13.10
N GLU A 89 1.36 -4.98 -12.31
CA GLU A 89 1.27 -4.15 -11.10
C GLU A 89 1.66 -4.87 -9.81
N ALA A 90 1.91 -6.19 -9.86
CA ALA A 90 2.18 -7.00 -8.67
C ALA A 90 3.38 -7.96 -8.84
N LEU A 91 4.15 -8.16 -7.77
CA LEU A 91 5.27 -9.11 -7.72
C LEU A 91 5.18 -10.01 -6.49
N SER A 92 5.55 -11.29 -6.64
CA SER A 92 5.66 -12.20 -5.51
C SER A 92 7.00 -12.10 -4.79
N GLY A 93 7.06 -12.61 -3.56
CA GLY A 93 8.32 -12.82 -2.85
C GLY A 93 9.31 -13.69 -3.63
N ASP A 94 8.84 -14.70 -4.36
CA ASP A 94 9.70 -15.56 -5.18
C ASP A 94 10.25 -14.80 -6.40
N ASP A 95 9.46 -13.88 -6.99
CA ASP A 95 9.95 -13.01 -8.07
C ASP A 95 11.04 -12.07 -7.55
N LEU A 96 10.85 -11.49 -6.35
CA LEU A 96 11.86 -10.65 -5.69
C LEU A 96 13.17 -11.41 -5.42
N ASP A 97 13.10 -12.68 -5.02
CA ASP A 97 14.30 -13.50 -4.80
C ASP A 97 15.06 -13.79 -6.12
N ASN A 98 14.38 -13.75 -7.26
CA ASN A 98 14.96 -13.99 -8.58
C ASN A 98 15.48 -12.73 -9.27
N ILE A 99 15.16 -11.53 -8.76
CA ILE A 99 15.67 -10.28 -9.29
C ILE A 99 17.10 -10.04 -8.76
N PRO A 100 18.10 -9.88 -9.65
CA PRO A 100 19.44 -9.49 -9.24
C PRO A 100 19.42 -8.16 -8.51
N LYS A 101 20.22 -8.02 -7.45
CA LYS A 101 20.22 -6.82 -6.59
C LYS A 101 20.45 -5.54 -7.39
N GLU A 102 21.29 -5.60 -8.42
CA GLU A 102 21.66 -4.46 -9.26
C GLU A 102 20.47 -3.90 -10.06
N ASN A 103 19.45 -4.74 -10.31
CA ASN A 103 18.25 -4.37 -11.06
C ASN A 103 17.03 -4.19 -10.14
N MET A 104 17.15 -4.50 -8.84
CA MET A 104 16.02 -4.51 -7.91
C MET A 104 15.27 -3.19 -7.91
N ALA A 105 15.99 -2.08 -7.75
CA ALA A 105 15.45 -0.73 -7.73
C ALA A 105 14.56 -0.45 -8.95
N GLN A 106 15.09 -0.64 -10.16
CA GLN A 106 14.36 -0.36 -11.39
C GLN A 106 13.19 -1.34 -11.62
N SER A 107 13.37 -2.62 -11.26
CA SER A 107 12.34 -3.65 -11.44
C SER A 107 11.11 -3.44 -10.56
N ILE A 108 11.26 -2.84 -9.37
CA ILE A 108 10.15 -2.65 -8.43
C ILE A 108 9.52 -1.26 -8.47
N ALA A 109 10.10 -0.30 -9.20
CA ALA A 109 9.71 1.11 -9.17
C ALA A 109 8.23 1.36 -9.55
N GLY A 110 7.68 0.55 -10.46
CA GLY A 110 6.30 0.63 -10.93
C GLY A 110 5.33 -0.33 -10.24
N VAL A 111 5.82 -1.14 -9.29
CA VAL A 111 5.02 -2.20 -8.66
C VAL A 111 4.20 -1.62 -7.52
N LYS A 112 2.91 -1.94 -7.49
CA LYS A 112 1.95 -1.45 -6.49
C LYS A 112 1.70 -2.47 -5.39
N VAL A 113 1.81 -3.76 -5.68
CA VAL A 113 1.46 -4.83 -4.74
C VAL A 113 2.55 -5.90 -4.69
N PHE A 114 3.10 -6.15 -3.50
CA PHE A 114 4.00 -7.27 -3.24
C PHE A 114 3.30 -8.30 -2.36
N TYR A 115 3.27 -9.56 -2.79
CA TYR A 115 2.56 -10.65 -2.11
C TYR A 115 3.47 -11.83 -1.80
N ARG A 116 3.07 -12.72 -0.87
CA ARG A 116 3.93 -13.79 -0.32
C ARG A 116 5.31 -13.29 0.14
N VAL A 117 5.34 -12.08 0.70
CA VAL A 117 6.57 -11.44 1.15
C VAL A 117 6.98 -11.94 2.54
N VAL A 118 8.26 -12.24 2.71
CA VAL A 118 8.89 -12.51 4.01
C VAL A 118 9.64 -11.28 4.54
N PRO A 119 10.00 -11.21 5.85
CA PRO A 119 10.62 -10.02 6.45
C PRO A 119 11.84 -9.46 5.70
N ARG A 120 12.68 -10.33 5.12
CA ARG A 120 13.84 -9.90 4.32
C ARG A 120 13.46 -9.10 3.07
N HIS A 121 12.34 -9.43 2.40
CA HIS A 121 11.94 -8.72 1.19
C HIS A 121 11.41 -7.33 1.53
N LYS A 122 10.73 -7.17 2.68
CA LYS A 122 10.26 -5.86 3.16
C LYS A 122 11.41 -4.84 3.25
N LEU A 123 12.52 -5.24 3.90
CA LEU A 123 13.71 -4.39 3.95
C LEU A 123 14.34 -4.18 2.57
N ALA A 124 14.39 -5.21 1.73
CA ALA A 124 14.96 -5.09 0.38
C ALA A 124 14.19 -4.08 -0.48
N ILE A 125 12.85 -4.09 -0.43
CA ILE A 125 11.99 -3.12 -1.11
C ILE A 125 12.29 -1.70 -0.62
N VAL A 126 12.35 -1.49 0.70
CA VAL A 126 12.68 -0.18 1.28
C VAL A 126 14.02 0.33 0.76
N ARG A 127 15.07 -0.51 0.79
CA ARG A 127 16.41 -0.12 0.32
C ARG A 127 16.44 0.18 -1.17
N ALA A 128 15.80 -0.64 -1.98
CA ALA A 128 15.74 -0.46 -3.43
C ALA A 128 15.01 0.83 -3.82
N LEU A 129 13.94 1.21 -3.12
CA LEU A 129 13.27 2.49 -3.34
C LEU A 129 14.14 3.69 -2.88
N GLN A 130 14.83 3.56 -1.75
CA GLN A 130 15.79 4.57 -1.29
C GLN A 130 16.96 4.76 -2.27
N GLU A 131 17.42 3.70 -2.93
CA GLU A 131 18.46 3.75 -3.98
C GLU A 131 18.01 4.56 -5.20
N LEU A 132 16.70 4.63 -5.48
CA LEU A 132 16.12 5.52 -6.50
C LEU A 132 16.01 6.98 -6.03
N GLY A 133 16.38 7.28 -4.78
CA GLY A 133 16.23 8.59 -4.17
C GLY A 133 14.81 8.90 -3.67
N GLU A 134 13.95 7.89 -3.57
CA GLU A 134 12.62 8.05 -2.97
C GLU A 134 12.74 8.14 -1.45
N ILE A 135 11.89 8.97 -0.82
CA ILE A 135 11.74 8.99 0.64
C ILE A 135 10.69 7.94 1.01
N VAL A 136 11.09 6.93 1.78
CA VAL A 136 10.26 5.77 2.08
C VAL A 136 9.68 5.90 3.48
N VAL A 137 8.35 5.97 3.54
CA VAL A 137 7.58 5.78 4.78
C VAL A 137 7.08 4.34 4.81
N MET A 138 7.36 3.63 5.89
CA MET A 138 6.87 2.27 6.08
C MET A 138 5.95 2.19 7.29
N THR A 139 4.81 1.54 7.12
CA THR A 139 3.85 1.28 8.21
C THR A 139 3.73 -0.21 8.49
N GLY A 140 3.67 -0.60 9.76
CA GLY A 140 3.55 -2.01 10.16
C GLY A 140 3.20 -2.16 11.64
N ASP A 141 2.81 -3.37 12.04
CA ASP A 141 2.36 -3.67 13.39
C ASP A 141 3.03 -4.92 13.97
N GLY A 142 3.55 -5.82 13.13
CA GLY A 142 4.18 -7.07 13.55
C GLY A 142 5.68 -6.99 13.80
N VAL A 143 6.20 -7.97 14.54
CA VAL A 143 7.66 -8.19 14.70
C VAL A 143 8.37 -8.34 13.35
N ASN A 144 7.66 -8.86 12.36
CA ASN A 144 8.13 -9.04 10.99
C ASN A 144 8.45 -7.72 10.26
N ASP A 145 7.85 -6.61 10.70
CA ASP A 145 8.03 -5.29 10.08
C ASP A 145 9.17 -4.50 10.73
N ALA A 146 9.60 -4.86 11.94
CA ALA A 146 10.54 -4.08 12.74
C ALA A 146 11.83 -3.68 12.00
N THR A 147 12.44 -4.62 11.28
CA THR A 147 13.66 -4.33 10.51
C THR A 147 13.41 -3.34 9.38
N ALA A 148 12.27 -3.43 8.71
CA ALA A 148 11.92 -2.59 7.59
C ALA A 148 11.41 -1.22 8.06
N LEU A 149 10.66 -1.16 9.17
CA LEU A 149 10.33 0.06 9.91
C LEU A 149 11.59 0.85 10.27
N LYS A 150 12.60 0.16 10.84
CA LYS A 150 13.88 0.79 11.20
C LYS A 150 14.73 1.19 9.99
N GLY A 151 14.55 0.50 8.87
CA GLY A 151 15.28 0.74 7.64
C GLY A 151 14.72 1.88 6.78
N ALA A 152 13.43 2.20 6.95
CA ALA A 152 12.73 3.27 6.27
C ALA A 152 13.25 4.65 6.71
N ASP A 153 12.96 5.68 5.90
CA ASP A 153 13.26 7.07 6.27
C ASP A 153 12.37 7.52 7.42
N ILE A 154 11.13 7.01 7.45
CA ILE A 154 10.20 7.14 8.58
C ILE A 154 9.47 5.81 8.78
N GLY A 155 9.73 5.15 9.91
CA GLY A 155 8.96 3.99 10.37
C GLY A 155 7.74 4.41 11.20
N VAL A 156 6.57 3.87 10.89
CA VAL A 156 5.31 4.12 11.61
C VAL A 156 4.73 2.82 12.15
N ALA A 157 4.54 2.75 13.48
CA ALA A 157 3.92 1.60 14.14
C ALA A 157 2.51 1.90 14.65
N MET A 158 1.67 0.87 14.68
CA MET A 158 0.34 0.92 15.30
C MET A 158 0.47 0.86 16.84
N GLY A 159 -0.18 1.77 17.56
CA GLY A 159 -0.08 1.89 19.02
C GLY A 159 -0.85 0.84 19.83
N LYS A 160 -2.05 0.42 19.40
CA LYS A 160 -2.85 -0.59 20.10
C LYS A 160 -2.52 -1.99 19.60
N ASN A 161 -2.55 -2.20 18.29
CA ASN A 161 -2.34 -3.52 17.68
C ASN A 161 -0.87 -3.82 17.39
N GLY A 162 0.01 -2.82 17.40
CA GLY A 162 1.44 -3.05 17.17
C GLY A 162 2.11 -3.76 18.33
N THR A 163 3.00 -4.69 17.99
CA THR A 163 3.90 -5.36 18.93
C THR A 163 4.88 -4.35 19.53
N ASP A 164 5.36 -4.62 20.76
CA ASP A 164 6.33 -3.74 21.42
C ASP A 164 7.60 -3.59 20.58
N VAL A 165 8.03 -4.67 19.91
CA VAL A 165 9.17 -4.65 18.97
C VAL A 165 8.93 -3.70 17.79
N ALA A 166 7.72 -3.69 17.21
CA ALA A 166 7.39 -2.78 16.12
C ALA A 166 7.38 -1.32 16.59
N LYS A 167 6.83 -1.05 17.78
CA LYS A 167 6.79 0.30 18.38
C LYS A 167 8.17 0.83 18.72
N GLU A 168 9.06 0.00 19.25
CA GLU A 168 10.45 0.37 19.54
C GLU A 168 11.28 0.60 18.27
N ALA A 169 10.97 -0.11 17.19
CA ALA A 169 11.66 0.04 15.91
C ALA A 169 11.25 1.30 15.13
N ALA A 170 10.01 1.77 15.31
CA ALA A 170 9.43 2.89 14.59
C ALA A 170 9.86 4.26 15.14
N ASP A 171 9.84 5.27 14.27
CA ASP A 171 10.10 6.67 14.64
C ASP A 171 8.81 7.36 15.13
N VAL A 172 7.66 6.90 14.65
CA VAL A 172 6.32 7.40 15.00
C VAL A 172 5.42 6.24 15.43
N VAL A 173 4.66 6.43 16.51
CA VAL A 173 3.65 5.47 16.97
C VAL A 173 2.27 6.12 16.93
N LEU A 174 1.35 5.52 16.17
CA LEU A 174 -0.05 5.96 16.07
C LEU A 174 -0.84 5.43 17.26
N ALA A 175 -0.95 6.22 18.34
CA ALA A 175 -1.56 5.80 19.60
C ALA A 175 -3.02 5.30 19.46
N ASP A 176 -3.75 5.76 18.45
CA ASP A 176 -5.15 5.44 18.20
C ASP A 176 -5.37 4.28 17.21
N ASP A 177 -4.33 3.84 16.50
CA ASP A 177 -4.38 2.95 15.33
C ASP A 177 -5.14 3.52 14.13
N ASP A 178 -5.28 4.85 14.06
CA ASP A 178 -5.96 5.50 12.95
C ASP A 178 -4.95 5.94 11.87
N PHE A 179 -5.01 5.29 10.72
CA PHE A 179 -4.16 5.60 9.58
C PHE A 179 -4.46 7.00 8.99
N GLN A 180 -5.67 7.55 9.21
CA GLN A 180 -6.02 8.92 8.80
C GLN A 180 -5.19 9.99 9.55
N THR A 181 -4.60 9.64 10.70
CA THR A 181 -3.69 10.54 11.42
C THR A 181 -2.50 10.96 10.57
N ILE A 182 -2.04 10.09 9.64
CA ILE A 182 -0.93 10.41 8.74
C ILE A 182 -1.32 11.52 7.75
N THR A 183 -2.53 11.49 7.20
CA THR A 183 -2.94 12.46 6.18
C THR A 183 -3.39 13.80 6.77
N THR A 184 -3.83 13.79 8.03
CA THR A 184 -4.30 14.99 8.74
C THR A 184 -3.20 15.69 9.54
N TRP A 185 -2.02 15.07 9.68
CA TRP A 185 -0.93 15.63 10.47
C TRP A 185 -0.50 17.00 9.94
N ARG A 186 -0.74 18.03 10.77
CA ARG A 186 -0.28 19.40 10.54
C ARG A 186 0.41 19.88 11.80
N LYS A 187 1.64 20.37 11.66
CA LYS A 187 2.31 21.10 12.72
C LYS A 187 1.50 22.38 12.98
N LYS A 188 0.95 22.52 14.18
CA LYS A 188 0.33 23.77 14.65
C LYS A 188 1.37 24.87 14.71
#